data_AF-A0A2V3JF35-F1
#
_entry.id   AF-A0A2V3JF35-F1
#
_cell.length_a   1.000
_cell.length_b   1.000
_cell.length_c   1.000
_cell.angle_alpha   90.00
_cell.angle_beta   90.00
_cell.angle_gamma   90.00
#
_symmetry.space_group_name_H-M   'P 1'
#
loop_
_entity.id
_entity.type
_entity.pdbx_description
1 polymer ?
#
loop_
_entity_poly.entity_id
_entity_poly.type
_entity_poly.pdbx_seq_one_letter_code
_entity_poly.pdbx_strand_id
1 'polypeptide(L)'
;MSFKAPVFEEKSFNCPHCNAYSHQTWERICTPGKMMYEEISDLMVAWCSRCQQYSLWLKDKMIYPEESGIQMPNPDLRDDIKADYNEARSIVNKSPRGAAALLSLWVIFQMRAGHY
;
A
#
# COMPACT_ATOMS: atom_id res chain seq x y z
N MET A 1 -3.31 -19.28 -3.54
CA MET A 1 -1.96 -18.72 -3.79
C MET A 1 -1.46 -18.09 -2.51
N SER A 2 -0.23 -18.39 -2.08
CA SER A 2 0.34 -17.80 -0.85
C SER A 2 0.78 -16.36 -1.11
N PHE A 3 0.40 -15.45 -0.23
CA PHE A 3 0.90 -14.08 -0.22
C PHE A 3 2.37 -14.06 0.21
N LYS A 4 3.25 -13.43 -0.58
CA LYS A 4 4.65 -13.14 -0.22
C LYS A 4 4.75 -11.65 0.11
N ALA A 5 5.04 -11.36 1.38
CA ALA A 5 5.19 -9.99 1.85
C ALA A 5 6.36 -9.27 1.14
N PRO A 6 6.31 -7.93 1.02
CA PRO A 6 7.43 -7.12 0.53
C PRO A 6 8.66 -7.32 1.41
N VAL A 7 9.81 -7.55 0.78
CA VAL A 7 11.11 -7.69 1.45
C VAL A 7 12.14 -6.89 0.65
N PHE A 8 13.04 -6.22 1.35
CA PHE A 8 14.07 -5.39 0.74
C PHE A 8 14.96 -6.20 -0.23
N GLU A 9 15.25 -5.63 -1.40
CA GLU A 9 16.03 -6.22 -2.50
C GLU A 9 15.51 -7.55 -3.08
N GLU A 10 14.33 -8.02 -2.67
CA GLU A 10 13.71 -9.19 -3.28
C GLU A 10 13.25 -8.90 -4.70
N LYS A 11 13.50 -9.85 -5.62
CA LYS A 11 13.18 -9.69 -7.05
C LYS A 11 11.69 -9.74 -7.32
N SER A 12 10.92 -10.40 -6.46
CA SER A 12 9.48 -10.57 -6.64
C SER A 12 8.77 -10.82 -5.31
N PHE A 13 7.68 -10.08 -5.12
CA PHE A 13 6.75 -10.19 -3.99
C PHE A 13 5.35 -9.71 -4.41
N ASN A 14 4.35 -9.86 -3.53
CA ASN A 14 3.02 -9.32 -3.78
C ASN A 14 3.06 -7.78 -3.67
N CYS A 15 2.85 -7.10 -4.79
CA CYS A 15 2.91 -5.65 -4.86
C CYS A 15 1.92 -5.01 -3.87
N PRO A 16 2.33 -4.08 -3.01
CA PRO A 16 1.44 -3.51 -2.00
C PRO A 16 0.34 -2.61 -2.58
N HIS A 17 0.45 -2.22 -3.86
CA HIS A 17 -0.54 -1.41 -4.58
C HIS A 17 -1.58 -2.23 -5.35
N CYS A 18 -1.19 -3.34 -5.98
CA CYS A 18 -2.09 -4.16 -6.81
C CYS A 18 -2.26 -5.63 -6.36
N ASN A 19 -1.59 -6.02 -5.27
CA ASN A 19 -1.57 -7.35 -4.61
C ASN A 19 -1.18 -8.54 -5.51
N ALA A 20 -0.85 -8.30 -6.77
CA ALA A 20 -0.28 -9.34 -7.62
C ALA A 20 1.15 -9.63 -7.23
N TYR A 21 1.47 -10.92 -7.21
CA TYR A 21 2.83 -11.39 -7.25
C TYR A 21 3.47 -10.93 -8.57
N SER A 22 4.50 -10.09 -8.49
CA SER A 22 5.09 -9.42 -9.65
C SER A 22 6.56 -9.11 -9.42
N HIS A 23 7.32 -8.96 -10.52
CA HIS A 23 8.71 -8.55 -10.46
C HIS A 23 8.80 -7.10 -9.97
N GLN A 24 9.82 -6.83 -9.16
CA GLN A 24 10.11 -5.53 -8.59
C GLN A 24 11.50 -5.08 -9.08
N THR A 25 11.57 -3.89 -9.67
CA THR A 25 12.83 -3.30 -10.15
C THR A 25 13.30 -2.27 -9.15
N TRP A 26 14.52 -2.47 -8.63
CA TRP A 26 15.09 -1.62 -7.58
C TRP A 26 16.00 -0.56 -8.16
N GLU A 27 15.85 0.69 -7.69
CA GLU A 27 16.62 1.84 -8.13
C GLU A 27 17.05 2.69 -6.93
N ARG A 28 18.25 3.27 -7.02
CA ARG A 28 18.79 4.23 -6.04
C ARG A 28 18.30 5.62 -6.41
N ILE A 29 17.92 6.42 -5.41
CA ILE A 29 17.50 7.80 -5.65
C ILE A 29 18.72 8.71 -5.61
N CYS A 30 18.91 9.50 -6.66
CA CYS A 30 19.92 10.54 -6.71
C CYS A 30 19.29 11.94 -6.81
N THR A 31 19.86 12.91 -6.11
CA THR A 31 19.49 14.33 -6.17
C THR A 31 20.56 15.13 -6.89
N PRO A 32 20.23 16.29 -7.47
CA PRO A 32 21.24 17.19 -8.01
C PRO A 32 22.17 17.69 -6.89
N GLY A 33 23.44 17.34 -6.96
CA GLY A 33 24.50 17.89 -6.11
C GLY A 33 25.22 19.07 -6.76
N LYS A 34 26.26 19.58 -6.10
CA LYS A 34 27.00 20.77 -6.58
C LYS A 34 27.76 20.54 -7.89
N MET A 35 28.18 19.29 -8.15
CA MET A 35 28.97 18.91 -9.32
C MET A 35 28.45 17.66 -10.03
N MET A 36 27.88 16.72 -9.28
CA MET A 36 27.27 15.51 -9.83
C MET A 36 25.97 15.18 -9.09
N TYR A 37 25.25 14.16 -9.56
CA TYR A 37 24.16 13.58 -8.81
C TYR A 37 24.68 12.92 -7.52
N GLU A 38 24.13 13.31 -6.38
CA GLU A 38 24.44 12.74 -5.08
C GLU A 38 23.34 11.73 -4.72
N GLU A 39 23.74 10.54 -4.33
CA GLU A 39 22.78 9.54 -3.91
C GLU A 39 22.23 9.86 -2.51
N ILE A 40 20.94 9.70 -2.31
CA ILE A 40 20.37 9.71 -0.96
C ILE A 40 20.66 8.35 -0.33
N SER A 41 21.69 8.31 0.52
CA SER A 41 22.05 7.13 1.30
C SER A 41 20.82 6.51 1.98
N ASP A 42 20.78 5.18 1.98
CA ASP A 42 19.71 4.37 2.55
C ASP A 42 18.32 4.54 1.89
N LEU A 43 18.16 5.31 0.82
CA LEU A 43 16.86 5.47 0.15
C LEU A 43 16.81 4.71 -1.17
N MET A 44 15.84 3.80 -1.27
CA MET A 44 15.63 2.94 -2.43
C MET A 44 14.19 3.01 -2.91
N VAL A 45 14.00 2.83 -4.21
CA VAL A 45 12.70 2.71 -4.87
C VAL A 45 12.57 1.31 -5.44
N ALA A 46 11.40 0.68 -5.28
CA ALA A 46 11.07 -0.53 -6.01
C ALA A 46 9.83 -0.30 -6.88
N TRP A 47 9.94 -0.62 -8.18
CA TRP A 47 8.89 -0.47 -9.19
C TRP A 47 8.22 -1.80 -9.51
N CYS A 48 6.89 -1.82 -9.43
CA CYS A 48 6.12 -3.00 -9.80
C CYS A 48 5.97 -3.14 -11.32
N SER A 49 6.39 -4.28 -11.87
CA SER A 49 6.28 -4.56 -13.31
C SER A 49 4.84 -4.65 -13.85
N ARG A 50 3.85 -4.81 -12.96
CA ARG A 50 2.43 -4.96 -13.33
C ARG A 50 1.67 -3.64 -13.35
N CYS A 51 1.70 -2.88 -12.24
CA CYS A 51 0.92 -1.65 -12.10
C CYS A 51 1.76 -0.37 -12.25
N GLN A 52 3.08 -0.50 -12.43
CA GLN A 52 4.01 0.63 -12.60
C GLN A 52 4.00 1.63 -11.43
N GLN A 53 3.44 1.24 -10.28
CA GLN A 53 3.53 2.01 -9.04
C GLN A 53 4.83 1.68 -8.32
N TYR A 54 5.36 2.66 -7.60
CA TYR A 54 6.59 2.53 -6.84
C TYR A 54 6.34 2.35 -5.34
N SER A 55 7.28 1.73 -4.66
CA SER A 55 7.37 1.71 -3.20
C SER A 55 8.68 2.37 -2.76
N LEU A 56 8.65 3.12 -1.66
CA LEU A 56 9.83 3.76 -1.08
C LEU A 56 10.30 2.98 0.12
N TRP A 57 11.62 2.80 0.20
CA TRP A 57 12.29 2.03 1.22
C TRP A 57 13.39 2.87 1.84
N LEU A 58 13.40 2.95 3.17
CA LEU A 58 14.46 3.58 3.94
C LEU A 58 15.19 2.49 4.70
N LYS A 59 16.50 2.34 4.42
CA LYS A 59 17.35 1.20 4.80
C LYS A 59 16.78 -0.08 4.23
N ASP A 60 16.15 -0.89 5.07
CA ASP A 60 15.53 -2.17 4.77
C ASP A 60 14.01 -2.15 4.99
N LYS A 61 13.45 -1.00 5.37
CA LYS A 61 12.03 -0.86 5.72
C LYS A 61 11.26 -0.10 4.65
N MET A 62 10.18 -0.70 4.17
CA MET A 62 9.23 -0.02 3.30
C MET A 62 8.50 1.07 4.08
N ILE A 63 8.64 2.33 3.64
CA ILE A 63 7.98 3.49 4.21
C ILE A 63 6.77 3.96 3.38
N TYR A 64 6.69 3.51 2.12
CA TYR A 64 5.56 3.77 1.24
C TYR A 64 5.34 2.61 0.27
N PRO A 65 4.09 2.18 0.01
CA PRO A 65 2.88 2.56 0.74
C PRO A 65 2.91 2.01 2.17
N GLU A 66 2.18 2.66 3.08
CA GLU A 66 2.13 2.21 4.47
C GLU A 66 1.51 0.81 4.54
N GLU A 67 2.25 -0.17 5.07
CA GLU A 67 1.79 -1.56 5.16
C GLU A 67 0.61 -1.66 6.14
N SER A 68 -0.62 -1.51 5.69
CA SER A 68 -1.78 -1.81 6.54
C SER A 68 -1.83 -3.29 6.97
N GLY A 69 -1.12 -4.21 6.28
CA GLY A 69 -1.25 -5.67 6.46
C GLY A 69 -2.64 -6.22 6.11
N ILE A 70 -3.54 -5.34 5.67
CA ILE A 70 -4.92 -5.66 5.32
C ILE A 70 -4.97 -6.13 3.86
N GLN A 71 -5.92 -7.00 3.52
CA GLN A 71 -6.18 -7.42 2.14
C GLN A 71 -6.87 -6.32 1.35
N MET A 72 -6.65 -6.23 0.03
CA MET A 72 -7.39 -5.25 -0.76
C MET A 72 -8.89 -5.52 -0.76
N PRO A 73 -9.74 -4.49 -0.94
CA PRO A 73 -11.18 -4.70 -1.05
C PRO A 73 -11.45 -5.61 -2.24
N ASN A 74 -12.47 -6.48 -2.11
CA ASN A 74 -12.92 -7.32 -3.21
C ASN A 74 -13.32 -6.42 -4.41
N PRO A 75 -12.80 -6.67 -5.63
CA PRO A 75 -13.16 -5.91 -6.83
C PRO A 75 -14.67 -5.85 -7.10
N ASP A 76 -15.43 -6.85 -6.65
CA ASP A 76 -16.88 -6.91 -6.84
C ASP A 76 -17.67 -6.00 -5.88
N LEU A 77 -17.01 -5.39 -4.90
CA LEU A 77 -17.65 -4.41 -4.02
C LEU A 77 -18.04 -3.14 -4.78
N ARG A 78 -19.10 -2.48 -4.33
CA ARG A 78 -19.46 -1.15 -4.83
C ARG A 78 -18.37 -0.13 -4.49
N ASP A 79 -18.27 0.91 -5.30
CA ASP A 79 -17.19 1.91 -5.21
C ASP A 79 -17.21 2.72 -3.91
N ASP A 80 -18.40 2.97 -3.36
CA ASP A 80 -18.57 3.61 -2.04
C ASP A 80 -17.95 2.75 -0.91
N ILE A 81 -18.18 1.44 -0.96
CA ILE A 81 -17.63 0.49 0.02
C ILE A 81 -16.11 0.38 -0.12
N LYS A 82 -15.61 0.36 -1.37
CA LYS A 82 -14.17 0.33 -1.65
C LYS A 82 -13.49 1.58 -1.10
N ALA A 83 -14.11 2.75 -1.23
CA ALA A 83 -13.58 4.00 -0.70
C ALA A 83 -13.46 3.96 0.83
N ASP A 84 -14.54 3.61 1.54
CA ASP A 84 -14.56 3.52 3.01
C ASP A 84 -13.57 2.47 3.53
N TYR A 85 -13.51 1.32 2.86
CA TYR A 85 -12.56 0.26 3.19
C TYR A 85 -11.12 0.74 3.04
N ASN A 86 -10.82 1.45 1.94
CA ASN A 86 -9.48 1.99 1.69
C ASN A 86 -9.11 3.10 2.69
N GLU A 87 -10.07 3.93 3.12
CA GLU A 87 -9.85 4.91 4.16
C GLU A 87 -9.52 4.23 5.49
N ALA A 88 -10.34 3.27 5.93
CA ALA A 88 -10.09 2.51 7.15
C ALA A 88 -8.76 1.77 7.10
N ARG A 89 -8.44 1.17 5.94
CA ARG A 89 -7.15 0.52 5.66
C ARG A 89 -5.99 1.49 5.83
N SER A 90 -6.11 2.73 5.36
CA SER A 90 -5.03 3.73 5.40
C SER A 90 -4.64 4.17 6.82
N ILE A 91 -5.56 4.05 7.79
CA ILE A 91 -5.33 4.49 9.16
C ILE A 91 -5.22 3.34 10.16
N VAL A 92 -5.43 2.07 9.79
CA VAL A 92 -5.53 0.96 10.75
C VAL A 92 -4.36 0.87 11.72
N ASN A 93 -3.13 1.08 11.25
CA ASN A 93 -1.94 1.00 12.10
C ASN A 93 -1.74 2.24 12.97
N LYS A 94 -2.26 3.38 12.53
CA LYS A 94 -2.17 4.66 13.25
C LYS A 94 -3.28 4.79 14.29
N SER A 95 -4.47 4.31 13.96
CA SER A 95 -5.67 4.36 14.80
C SER A 95 -6.56 3.14 14.52
N PRO A 96 -6.28 1.99 15.15
CA PRO A 96 -7.10 0.79 15.00
C PRO A 96 -8.56 1.03 15.39
N ARG A 97 -8.80 1.86 16.42
CA ARG A 97 -10.15 2.24 16.86
C ARG A 97 -10.83 3.16 15.84
N GLY A 98 -10.09 4.07 15.21
CA GLY A 98 -10.59 4.92 14.13
C GLY A 98 -10.98 4.11 12.89
N ALA A 99 -10.12 3.18 12.46
CA ALA A 99 -10.42 2.27 11.35
C ALA A 99 -11.66 1.41 11.62
N ALA A 100 -11.77 0.84 12.84
CA ALA A 100 -12.96 0.08 13.22
C ALA A 100 -14.22 0.93 13.23
N ALA A 101 -14.14 2.20 13.68
CA ALA A 101 -15.26 3.13 13.66
C ALA A 101 -15.71 3.46 12.23
N LEU A 102 -14.78 3.70 11.30
CA LEU A 102 -15.09 3.94 9.88
C LEU A 102 -15.86 2.77 9.26
N LEU A 103 -15.38 1.54 9.48
CA LEU A 103 -16.07 0.33 9.00
C LEU A 103 -17.44 0.14 9.66
N SER A 104 -17.57 0.47 10.94
CA SER A 104 -18.82 0.33 11.69
C SER A 104 -19.89 1.35 11.27
N LEU A 105 -19.48 2.59 10.96
CA LEU A 105 -20.35 3.63 10.44
C LEU A 105 -21.03 3.17 9.14
N TRP A 106 -20.26 2.57 8.24
CA TRP A 106 -20.81 2.05 6.98
C TRP A 106 -21.87 0.97 7.20
N VAL A 107 -21.61 -0.03 8.06
CA VAL A 107 -22.59 -1.09 8.38
C VAL A 107 -23.87 -0.48 8.95
N ILE A 108 -23.76 0.51 9.84
CA ILE A 108 -24.89 1.21 10.43
C ILE A 108 -25.66 2.03 9.37
N PHE A 109 -24.98 2.69 8.44
CA PHE A 109 -25.62 3.45 7.37
C PHE A 109 -26.39 2.57 6.39
N GLN A 110 -25.86 1.39 6.00
CA GLN A 110 -26.58 0.44 5.16
C GLN A 110 -27.86 -0.07 5.83
N MET A 111 -27.80 -0.40 7.12
CA MET A 111 -28.98 -0.84 7.89
C MET A 111 -30.07 0.25 7.95
N ARG A 112 -29.69 1.53 7.92
CA ARG A 112 -30.63 2.66 7.99
C ARG A 112 -31.16 3.09 6.61
N ALA A 113 -30.42 2.86 5.53
CA ALA A 113 -30.81 3.24 4.17
C ALA A 113 -31.77 2.24 3.50
N GLY A 114 -32.14 1.13 4.16
CA GLY A 114 -33.16 0.21 3.66
C GLY A 114 -32.77 -0.57 2.40
N HIS A 115 -31.49 -0.64 2.07
CA HIS A 115 -30.98 -1.45 0.96
C HIS A 115 -30.63 -2.85 1.45
N TYR A 116 -31.65 -3.71 1.51
CA TYR A 116 -31.53 -5.18 1.55
C TYR A 116 -32.52 -5.79 0.56
#